data_AF-X1B6A8-F1
#
_entry.id   AF-X1B6A8-F1
#
_cell.length_a   1.000
_cell.length_b   1.000
_cell.length_c   1.000
_cell.angle_alpha   90.00
_cell.angle_beta   90.00
_cell.angle_gamma   90.00
#
_symmetry.space_group_name_H-M   'P 1'
#
loop_
_entity.id
_entity.type
_entity.pdbx_description
1 polymer ?
#
loop_
_entity_poly.entity_id
_entity_poly.type
_entity_poly.pdbx_seq_one_letter_code
_entity_poly.pdbx_strand_id
1 'polypeptide(L)' 'TDIHIKYIFRGKGLKDEDVRWAIEASQNKYCSISAMLGETAEISYSWEIVED' A
#
# COMPACT_ATOMS: atom_id res chain seq x y z
N THR A 1 6.61 -16.21 7.52
CA THR A 1 7.38 -15.16 6.81
C THR A 1 6.36 -14.12 6.46
N ASP A 2 6.48 -12.98 7.11
CA ASP A 2 5.39 -12.02 7.21
C ASP A 2 5.95 -10.68 6.76
N ILE A 3 5.31 -10.11 5.75
CA ILE A 3 5.79 -8.90 5.09
C ILE A 3 4.82 -7.79 5.44
N HIS A 4 5.29 -6.80 6.21
CA HIS A 4 4.51 -5.61 6.52
C HIS A 4 5.03 -4.42 5.73
N ILE A 5 4.18 -3.82 4.89
CA ILE A 5 4.55 -2.69 4.04
C ILE A 5 3.95 -1.42 4.62
N LYS A 6 4.81 -0.50 5.09
CA LYS A 6 4.38 0.85 5.52
C LYS A 6 4.60 1.85 4.38
N TYR A 7 3.52 2.44 3.88
CA TYR A 7 3.54 3.51 2.89
C TYR A 7 3.54 4.88 3.59
N ILE A 8 4.43 5.78 3.19
CA ILE A 8 4.47 7.14 3.71
C ILE A 8 4.25 8.07 2.52
N PHE A 9 3.08 8.72 2.49
CA PHE A 9 2.72 9.70 1.49
C PHE A 9 2.98 11.10 2.03
N ARG A 10 3.60 11.96 1.22
CA ARG A 10 3.88 13.34 1.60
C ARG A 10 3.29 14.27 0.55
N GLY A 11 2.48 15.24 0.96
CA GLY A 11 1.86 16.17 0.03
C GLY A 11 0.68 16.92 0.61
N LYS A 12 0.40 18.09 0.04
CA LYS A 12 -0.69 18.96 0.48
C LYS A 12 -2.00 18.57 -0.20
N GLY A 13 -3.06 18.38 0.59
CA GLY A 13 -4.40 18.07 0.09
C GLY A 13 -4.59 16.61 -0.36
N LEU A 14 -3.75 15.69 0.10
CA LEU A 14 -3.97 14.25 -0.11
C LEU A 14 -5.16 13.79 0.74
N LYS A 15 -6.18 13.24 0.08
CA LYS A 15 -7.33 12.64 0.78
C LYS A 15 -7.02 11.19 1.11
N ASP A 16 -7.37 10.77 2.33
CA ASP A 16 -7.18 9.40 2.78
C ASP A 16 -7.85 8.37 1.86
N GLU A 17 -9.07 8.68 1.38
CA GLU A 17 -9.82 7.83 0.46
C GLU A 17 -9.08 7.57 -0.87
N ASP A 18 -8.48 8.63 -1.44
CA ASP A 18 -7.73 8.54 -2.70
C ASP A 18 -6.44 7.71 -2.51
N VAL A 19 -5.75 7.91 -1.37
CA VAL A 19 -4.55 7.17 -1.01
C VAL A 19 -4.87 5.69 -0.80
N ARG A 20 -5.93 5.40 -0.04
CA ARG A 20 -6.40 4.03 0.19
C ARG A 20 -6.74 3.32 -1.12
N TRP A 21 -7.52 3.97 -1.98
CA TRP A 21 -7.90 3.41 -3.28
C TRP A 21 -6.67 3.11 -4.15
N ALA A 22 -5.68 4.02 -4.17
CA ALA A 22 -4.45 3.83 -4.92
C ALA A 22 -3.63 2.63 -4.40
N ILE A 23 -3.55 2.44 -3.08
CA ILE A 23 -2.87 1.29 -2.47
C ILE A 23 -3.61 -0.01 -2.81
N GLU A 24 -4.93 -0.06 -2.65
CA GLU A 24 -5.74 -1.24 -3.00
C GLU A 24 -5.60 -1.59 -4.48
N ALA A 25 -5.63 -0.59 -5.36
CA ALA A 25 -5.40 -0.79 -6.79
C ALA A 25 -4.00 -1.32 -7.08
N SER A 26 -2.97 -0.77 -6.44
CA SER A 26 -1.58 -1.22 -6.59
C SER A 26 -1.41 -2.67 -6.18
N GLN A 27 -1.91 -3.04 -5.00
CA GLN A 27 -1.78 -4.39 -4.45
C GLN A 27 -2.57 -5.44 -5.21
N ASN A 28 -3.77 -5.11 -5.69
CA ASN A 28 -4.66 -6.08 -6.32
C ASN A 28 -4.45 -6.20 -7.84
N LYS A 29 -4.10 -5.09 -8.52
CA LYS A 29 -4.14 -5.03 -9.99
C LYS A 29 -2.77 -4.86 -10.65
N TYR A 30 -1.80 -4.24 -9.97
CA TYR A 30 -0.57 -3.79 -10.63
C TYR A 30 0.71 -4.39 -10.06
N CYS A 31 0.74 -4.78 -8.79
CA CYS A 31 1.93 -5.34 -8.16
C CYS A 31 2.03 -6.85 -8.41
N SER A 32 2.74 -7.23 -9.49
CA SER A 32 3.08 -8.62 -9.79
C SER A 32 3.85 -9.31 -8.66
N ILE A 33 4.60 -8.54 -7.86
CA ILE A 33 5.32 -9.02 -6.68
C ILE A 33 4.36 -9.39 -5.54
N SER A 34 3.30 -8.60 -5.30
CA SER A 34 2.28 -8.92 -4.30
C SER A 34 1.49 -10.18 -4.65
N ALA A 35 1.24 -10.42 -5.95
CA ALA A 35 0.61 -11.65 -6.43
C ALA A 35 1.50 -12.89 -6.21
N MET A 36 2.81 -12.80 -6.49
CA MET A 36 3.74 -13.91 -6.29
C MET A 36 4.07 -14.17 -4.81
N LEU A 37 4.24 -13.11 -4.01
CA LEU A 37 4.57 -13.23 -2.59
C LEU A 37 3.35 -13.58 -1.73
N GLY A 38 2.12 -13.22 -2.15
CA GLY A 38 0.90 -13.56 -1.43
C GLY A 38 0.63 -15.06 -1.35
N GLU A 39 1.17 -15.86 -2.27
CA GLU A 39 1.09 -17.33 -2.19
C GLU A 39 2.06 -17.93 -1.16
N THR A 40 3.09 -17.19 -0.73
CA THR A 40 4.20 -17.71 0.08
C THR A 40 4.33 -17.02 1.46
N ALA A 41 3.80 -15.81 1.61
CA ALA A 41 3.94 -14.97 2.79
C ALA A 41 2.68 -14.12 3.00
N GLU A 42 2.27 -13.95 4.26
CA GLU A 42 1.18 -13.04 4.59
C GLU A 42 1.68 -11.60 4.43
N ILE A 43 1.02 -10.84 3.55
CA ILE A 43 1.35 -9.44 3.28
C ILE A 43 0.31 -8.55 3.93
N SER A 44 0.75 -7.73 4.89
CA SER A 44 -0.06 -6.67 5.49
C SER A 44 0.50 -5.31 5.10
N TYR A 45 -0.35 -4.28 5.09
CA TYR A 45 0.08 -2.93 4.75
C TYR A 45 -0.58 -1.88 5.64
N SER A 46 0.15 -0.80 5.87
CA SER A 46 -0.30 0.40 6.57
C SER A 46 0.13 1.64 5.78
N TRP A 47 -0.57 2.76 5.94
CA TRP A 47 -0.17 4.02 5.33
C TRP A 47 -0.27 5.18 6.29
N GLU A 48 0.52 6.21 6.03
CA GLU A 48 0.56 7.47 6.76
C GLU A 48 0.66 8.61 5.74
N ILE A 49 -0.11 9.68 5.98
CA ILE A 49 -0.06 10.91 5.18
C ILE A 49 0.60 11.99 6.03
N VAL A 50 1.71 12.53 5.54
CA VAL A 50 2.48 13.60 6.16
C VAL A 50 2.25 14.88 5.36
N GLU A 51 1.67 15.90 6.00
CA GLU A 51 1.56 17.23 5.38
C GLU A 51 2.93 17.94 5.36
N ASP A 52 3.21 18.67 4.27
CA ASP A 52 4.39 19.53 4.08
C ASP A 52 4.03 21.01 4.28
#